data_AF-A0A809RHZ5-F1
#
_entry.id   AF-A0A809RHZ5-F1
#
_cell.length_a   1.000
_cell.length_b   1.000
_cell.length_c   1.000
_cell.angle_alpha   90.00
_cell.angle_beta   90.00
_cell.angle_gamma   90.00
#
_symmetry.space_group_name_H-M   'P 1'
#
loop_
_entity.id
_entity.type
_entity.pdbx_description
1 polymer ?
#
loop_
_entity_poly.entity_id
_entity_poly.type
_entity_poly.pdbx_seq_one_letter_code
_entity_poly.pdbx_strand_id
1 'polypeptide(L)'
;MKSIKVTDVGSLKNELNKYKKGKKLDIRYFNQAARLAWLGKIVMSPLDAEDETCQSWLLFVQPPEGFAAHFVDVDEDLVSEIHVLDAEQGQYLAEIMRAGMSARAQELEALNRRDFYFGKFFKDDAAAPAGETPSSN
;
A
#
# COMPACT_ATOMS: atom_id res chain seq x y z
N MET A 1 -18.21 4.00 33.45
CA MET A 1 -16.75 3.94 33.59
C MET A 1 -16.42 3.05 34.78
N LYS A 2 -15.90 1.83 34.58
CA LYS A 2 -15.51 0.96 35.71
C LYS A 2 -14.14 1.43 36.22
N SER A 3 -14.11 1.88 37.47
CA SER A 3 -12.88 2.26 38.18
C SER A 3 -11.91 1.08 38.20
N ILE A 4 -10.75 1.23 37.55
CA ILE A 4 -9.66 0.28 37.65
C ILE A 4 -9.06 0.47 39.04
N LYS A 5 -9.38 -0.43 39.98
CA LYS A 5 -8.68 -0.49 41.26
C LYS A 5 -7.22 -0.80 40.97
N VAL A 6 -6.33 0.16 41.25
CA VAL A 6 -4.86 0.12 41.07
C VAL A 6 -4.17 -1.03 41.85
N THR A 7 -4.94 -1.93 42.46
CA THR A 7 -4.49 -3.02 43.33
C THR A 7 -4.07 -4.28 42.56
N ASP A 8 -4.39 -4.41 41.27
CA ASP A 8 -4.00 -5.57 40.44
C ASP A 8 -2.95 -5.21 39.38
N VAL A 9 -1.70 -5.09 39.84
CA VAL A 9 -0.53 -4.83 38.99
C VAL A 9 -0.28 -5.97 38.00
N GLY A 10 -0.70 -7.20 38.32
CA GLY A 10 -0.53 -8.37 37.46
C GLY A 10 -1.41 -8.30 36.21
N SER A 11 -2.69 -7.97 36.38
CA SER A 11 -3.62 -7.74 35.27
C SER A 11 -3.15 -6.61 34.35
N LEU A 12 -2.69 -5.49 34.94
CA LEU A 12 -2.14 -4.36 34.17
C LEU A 12 -0.92 -4.75 33.32
N LYS A 13 0.02 -5.53 33.89
CA LYS A 13 1.18 -6.05 33.13
C LYS A 13 0.76 -6.95 31.96
N ASN A 14 -0.25 -7.79 32.16
CA ASN A 14 -0.75 -8.67 31.12
C ASN A 14 -1.41 -7.90 29.99
N GLU A 15 -2.23 -6.89 30.30
CA GLU A 15 -2.84 -6.02 29.29
C GLU A 15 -1.77 -5.23 28.52
N LEU A 16 -0.78 -4.66 29.21
CA LEU A 16 0.34 -3.97 28.56
C LEU A 16 1.10 -4.89 27.60
N ASN A 17 1.38 -6.14 28.01
CA ASN A 17 2.05 -7.12 27.17
C ASN A 17 1.23 -7.51 25.92
N LYS A 18 -0.11 -7.50 26.00
CA LYS A 18 -0.96 -7.70 24.82
C LYS A 18 -0.81 -6.54 23.84
N TYR A 19 -0.84 -5.31 24.32
CA TYR A 19 -0.63 -4.13 23.47
C TYR A 19 0.74 -4.13 22.81
N LYS A 20 1.82 -4.39 23.56
CA LYS A 20 3.20 -4.46 23.02
C LYS A 20 3.37 -5.50 21.91
N LYS A 21 2.63 -6.60 21.98
CA LYS A 21 2.62 -7.66 20.95
C LYS A 21 1.69 -7.35 19.78
N GLY A 22 0.68 -6.53 19.99
CA GLY A 22 -0.36 -6.23 19.01
C GLY A 22 -1.29 -7.41 18.74
N LYS A 23 -2.13 -7.27 17.72
CA LYS A 23 -3.13 -8.27 17.34
C LYS A 23 -3.13 -8.47 15.82
N LYS A 24 -3.36 -9.71 15.39
CA LYS A 24 -3.67 -10.01 13.99
C LYS A 24 -5.05 -9.45 13.63
N LEU A 25 -5.12 -8.71 12.54
CA LEU A 25 -6.37 -8.52 11.82
C LEU A 25 -6.88 -9.89 11.36
N ASP A 26 -8.20 -10.02 11.33
CA ASP A 26 -8.79 -11.15 10.63
C ASP A 26 -8.45 -11.09 9.14
N ILE A 27 -8.58 -12.23 8.48
CA ILE A 27 -8.16 -12.39 7.09
C ILE A 27 -8.89 -11.45 6.12
N ARG A 28 -10.16 -11.10 6.40
CA ARG A 28 -10.93 -10.19 5.55
C ARG A 28 -10.37 -8.78 5.68
N TYR A 29 -10.20 -8.28 6.91
CA TYR A 29 -9.64 -6.96 7.19
C TYR A 29 -8.19 -6.84 6.71
N PHE A 30 -7.37 -7.86 6.92
CA PHE A 30 -5.99 -7.87 6.41
C PHE A 30 -5.95 -7.72 4.89
N ASN A 31 -6.80 -8.45 4.15
CA ASN A 31 -6.82 -8.35 2.70
C ASN A 31 -7.31 -6.99 2.18
N GLN A 32 -8.29 -6.38 2.86
CA GLN A 32 -8.73 -5.02 2.52
C GLN A 32 -7.63 -3.99 2.82
N ALA A 33 -7.00 -4.07 4.00
CA ALA A 33 -5.87 -3.23 4.37
C ALA A 33 -4.69 -3.41 3.40
N ALA A 34 -4.41 -4.64 2.94
CA ALA A 34 -3.36 -4.93 1.96
C ALA A 34 -3.61 -4.26 0.61
N ARG A 35 -4.86 -4.25 0.10
CA ARG A 35 -5.21 -3.54 -1.13
C ARG A 35 -4.98 -2.04 -0.98
N LEU A 36 -5.39 -1.46 0.15
CA LEU A 36 -5.20 -0.05 0.45
C LEU A 36 -3.72 0.27 0.69
N ALA A 37 -2.96 -0.64 1.30
CA ALA A 37 -1.52 -0.53 1.47
C ALA A 37 -0.83 -0.42 0.11
N TRP A 38 -1.16 -1.32 -0.82
CA TRP A 38 -0.65 -1.29 -2.18
C TRP A 38 -0.95 0.05 -2.88
N LEU A 39 -2.14 0.62 -2.63
CA LEU A 39 -2.55 1.94 -3.10
C LEU A 39 -1.92 3.13 -2.33
N GLY A 40 -1.10 2.89 -1.32
CA GLY A 40 -0.50 3.94 -0.49
C GLY A 40 -1.51 4.70 0.38
N LYS A 41 -2.62 4.04 0.71
CA LYS A 41 -3.74 4.56 1.50
C LYS A 41 -3.69 4.07 2.95
N ILE A 42 -2.51 3.77 3.46
CA ILE A 42 -2.28 3.43 4.87
C ILE A 42 -1.23 4.35 5.48
N VAL A 43 -1.33 4.55 6.79
CA VAL A 43 -0.28 5.18 7.59
C VAL A 43 0.08 4.20 8.70
N MET A 44 1.38 4.00 8.90
CA MET A 44 1.91 3.10 9.91
C MET A 44 2.96 3.78 10.77
N SER A 45 2.96 3.46 12.06
CA SER A 45 3.96 3.88 13.04
C SER A 45 4.21 2.74 14.03
N PRO A 46 5.43 2.58 14.59
CA PRO A 46 5.60 1.79 15.80
C PRO A 46 4.63 2.28 16.89
N LEU A 47 4.07 1.35 17.68
CA LEU A 47 3.19 1.71 18.79
C LEU A 47 3.93 2.50 19.88
N ASP A 48 5.15 2.07 20.18
CA ASP A 48 6.04 2.72 21.12
C ASP A 48 7.43 2.75 20.50
N ALA A 49 7.89 3.94 20.08
CA ALA A 49 9.17 4.10 19.42
C ALA A 49 10.35 4.15 20.40
N GLU A 50 10.08 4.36 21.69
CA GLU A 50 11.11 4.41 22.75
C GLU A 50 11.38 3.03 23.35
N ASP A 51 10.47 2.07 23.16
CA ASP A 51 10.60 0.70 23.64
C ASP A 51 11.05 -0.26 22.53
N GLU A 52 12.34 -0.63 22.54
CA GLU A 52 12.93 -1.61 21.61
C GLU A 52 12.25 -3.00 21.67
N THR A 53 11.55 -3.32 22.76
CA THR A 53 10.83 -4.59 22.93
C THR A 53 9.40 -4.54 22.40
N CYS A 54 8.88 -3.34 22.07
CA CYS A 54 7.58 -3.17 21.46
C CYS A 54 7.68 -3.44 19.96
N GLN A 55 7.02 -4.50 19.51
CA GLN A 55 7.07 -4.92 18.10
C GLN A 55 5.74 -4.65 17.37
N SER A 56 4.78 -4.04 18.06
CA SER A 56 3.47 -3.74 17.52
C SER A 56 3.46 -2.43 16.74
N TRP A 57 2.51 -2.34 15.81
CA TRP A 57 2.35 -1.21 14.92
C TRP A 57 0.98 -0.57 15.12
N LEU A 58 0.92 0.74 15.03
CA LEU A 58 -0.32 1.47 14.76
C LEU A 58 -0.54 1.49 13.24
N LEU A 59 -1.74 1.08 12.82
CA LEU A 59 -2.21 1.16 11.45
C LEU A 59 -3.44 2.06 11.40
N PHE A 60 -3.36 3.08 10.54
CA PHE A 60 -4.53 3.84 10.11
C PHE A 60 -4.78 3.58 8.62
N VAL A 61 -6.02 3.28 8.27
CA VAL A 61 -6.43 2.95 6.90
C VAL A 61 -7.31 4.05 6.36
N GLN A 62 -6.89 4.69 5.28
CA GLN A 62 -7.69 5.71 4.61
C GLN A 62 -8.71 5.06 3.68
N PRO A 63 -9.95 5.60 3.59
CA PRO A 63 -10.90 5.12 2.62
C PRO A 63 -10.38 5.32 1.18
N PRO A 64 -10.76 4.43 0.25
CA PRO A 64 -10.45 4.62 -1.15
C PRO A 64 -11.22 5.84 -1.69
N GLU A 65 -10.61 6.56 -2.63
CA GLU A 65 -11.16 7.78 -3.22
C GLU A 65 -11.00 7.75 -4.74
N GLY A 66 -11.83 8.54 -5.44
CA GLY A 66 -11.75 8.70 -6.88
C GLY A 66 -11.89 7.37 -7.63
N PHE A 67 -11.01 7.13 -8.61
CA PHE A 67 -11.07 5.94 -9.44
C PHE A 67 -11.01 4.63 -8.65
N ALA A 68 -10.18 4.58 -7.59
CA ALA A 68 -10.01 3.37 -6.78
C ALA A 68 -11.27 2.98 -6.00
N ALA A 69 -12.09 3.96 -5.60
CA ALA A 69 -13.34 3.72 -4.86
C ALA A 69 -14.39 2.95 -5.66
N HIS A 70 -14.26 2.91 -7.00
CA HIS A 70 -15.15 2.13 -7.85
C HIS A 70 -14.83 0.62 -7.88
N PHE A 71 -13.67 0.21 -7.38
CA PHE A 71 -13.20 -1.18 -7.48
C PHE A 71 -12.82 -1.82 -6.14
N VAL A 72 -12.62 -1.01 -5.10
CA VAL A 72 -12.16 -1.47 -3.80
C VAL A 72 -13.25 -1.27 -2.77
N ASP A 73 -13.92 -2.36 -2.42
CA ASP A 73 -14.89 -2.40 -1.32
C ASP A 73 -14.15 -2.58 0.01
N VAL A 74 -14.52 -1.78 1.00
CA VAL A 74 -13.87 -1.73 2.30
C VAL A 74 -14.91 -1.63 3.40
N ASP A 75 -14.74 -2.42 4.45
CA ASP A 75 -15.62 -2.37 5.62
C ASP A 75 -15.37 -1.07 6.40
N GLU A 76 -16.45 -0.39 6.82
CA GLU A 76 -16.38 0.92 7.50
C GLU A 76 -15.59 0.86 8.81
N ASP A 77 -15.70 -0.25 9.55
CA ASP A 77 -14.96 -0.51 10.79
C ASP A 77 -13.43 -0.50 10.56
N LEU A 78 -12.96 -0.89 9.37
CA LEU A 78 -11.54 -0.92 9.06
C LEU A 78 -10.98 0.50 8.89
N VAL A 79 -11.74 1.40 8.26
CA VAL A 79 -11.28 2.76 7.90
C VAL A 79 -11.57 3.81 8.98
N SER A 80 -12.45 3.49 9.93
CA SER A 80 -12.88 4.44 10.98
C SER A 80 -12.02 4.42 12.24
N GLU A 81 -11.11 3.46 12.36
CA GLU A 81 -10.36 3.19 13.60
C GLU A 81 -8.84 3.08 13.36
N ILE A 82 -8.07 3.26 14.44
CA ILE A 82 -6.64 2.93 14.47
C ILE A 82 -6.48 1.51 15.01
N HIS A 83 -5.81 0.66 14.24
CA HIS A 83 -5.60 -0.74 14.57
C HIS A 83 -4.21 -0.95 15.17
N VAL A 84 -4.11 -1.75 16.24
CA VAL A 84 -2.82 -2.20 16.79
C VAL A 84 -2.48 -3.56 16.20
N LEU A 85 -1.55 -3.57 15.25
CA LEU A 85 -1.09 -4.78 14.57
C LEU A 85 0.07 -5.42 15.30
N ASP A 86 0.20 -6.73 15.13
CA ASP A 86 1.43 -7.41 15.49
C ASP A 86 2.57 -7.10 14.49
N ALA A 87 3.77 -7.52 14.89
CA ALA A 87 5.00 -7.31 14.14
C ALA A 87 4.96 -7.91 12.73
N GLU A 88 4.38 -9.10 12.59
CA GLU A 88 4.40 -9.88 11.36
C GLU A 88 3.48 -9.25 10.32
N GLN A 89 2.21 -8.99 10.67
CA GLN A 89 1.28 -8.35 9.75
C GLN A 89 1.69 -6.91 9.44
N GLY A 90 2.25 -6.19 10.42
CA GLY A 90 2.80 -4.86 10.19
C GLY A 90 3.90 -4.88 9.12
N GLN A 91 4.85 -5.80 9.23
CA GLN A 91 5.93 -5.96 8.26
C GLN A 91 5.41 -6.29 6.86
N TYR A 92 4.44 -7.21 6.74
CA TYR A 92 3.86 -7.55 5.43
C TYR A 92 3.12 -6.38 4.79
N LEU A 93 2.38 -5.59 5.55
CA LEU A 93 1.73 -4.38 5.00
C LEU A 93 2.75 -3.35 4.51
N ALA A 94 3.86 -3.17 5.23
CA ALA A 94 4.94 -2.28 4.79
C ALA A 94 5.58 -2.76 3.48
N GLU A 95 5.79 -4.07 3.31
CA GLU A 95 6.30 -4.67 2.08
C GLU A 95 5.33 -4.50 0.91
N ILE A 96 4.03 -4.75 1.13
CA ILE A 96 2.98 -4.57 0.13
C ILE A 96 2.87 -3.10 -0.30
N MET A 97 2.95 -2.17 0.66
CA MET A 97 2.96 -0.74 0.37
C MET A 97 4.15 -0.36 -0.51
N ARG A 98 5.36 -0.82 -0.17
CA ARG A 98 6.57 -0.57 -0.98
C ARG A 98 6.45 -1.14 -2.39
N ALA A 99 5.92 -2.36 -2.52
CA ALA A 99 5.70 -3.00 -3.81
C ALA A 99 4.71 -2.20 -4.68
N GLY A 100 3.58 -1.79 -4.09
CA GLY A 100 2.56 -1.03 -4.82
C GLY A 100 2.99 0.39 -5.17
N MET A 101 3.76 1.07 -4.31
CA MET A 101 4.36 2.36 -4.66
C MET A 101 5.35 2.23 -5.82
N SER A 102 6.24 1.23 -5.76
CA SER A 102 7.23 0.99 -6.81
C SER A 102 6.58 0.67 -8.16
N ALA A 103 5.58 -0.21 -8.19
CA ALA A 103 4.88 -0.59 -9.42
C ALA A 103 4.20 0.60 -10.09
N ARG A 104 3.44 1.39 -9.32
CA ARG A 104 2.76 2.58 -9.84
C ARG A 104 3.72 3.65 -10.31
N ALA A 105 4.85 3.85 -9.61
CA ALA A 105 5.89 4.76 -10.05
C ALA A 105 6.45 4.35 -11.43
N GLN A 106 6.71 3.06 -11.63
CA GLN A 106 7.17 2.53 -12.93
C GLN A 106 6.14 2.74 -14.04
N GLU A 107 4.85 2.50 -13.77
CA GLU A 107 3.77 2.74 -14.73
C GLU A 107 3.67 4.22 -15.13
N LEU A 108 3.75 5.13 -14.15
CA LEU A 108 3.72 6.57 -14.38
C LEU A 108 4.95 7.06 -15.14
N GLU A 109 6.13 6.54 -14.82
CA GLU A 109 7.35 6.84 -15.59
C GLU A 109 7.24 6.36 -17.04
N ALA A 110 6.74 5.14 -17.27
CA ALA A 110 6.53 4.59 -18.60
C ALA A 110 5.51 5.42 -19.39
N LEU A 111 4.43 5.85 -18.73
CA LEU A 111 3.44 6.75 -19.31
C LEU A 111 4.06 8.09 -19.71
N ASN A 112 4.88 8.69 -18.85
CA ASN A 112 5.51 9.98 -19.11
C ASN A 112 6.51 9.93 -20.28
N ARG A 113 7.18 8.79 -20.48
CA ARG A 113 8.11 8.57 -21.62
C ARG A 113 7.39 8.22 -22.92
N ARG A 114 6.10 7.87 -22.87
CA ARG A 114 5.38 7.37 -24.04
C ARG A 114 4.95 8.51 -24.96
N ASP A 115 5.43 8.46 -26.20
CA ASP A 115 4.93 9.34 -27.24
C ASP A 115 3.69 8.75 -27.92
N PHE A 116 2.52 9.22 -27.53
CA PHE A 116 1.26 8.80 -28.13
C PHE A 116 1.01 9.39 -29.53
N TYR A 117 1.60 10.54 -29.82
CA TYR A 117 1.38 11.26 -31.07
C TYR A 117 2.14 10.58 -32.20
N PHE A 118 3.44 10.33 -32.02
CA PHE A 118 4.26 9.69 -33.05
C PHE A 118 3.73 8.30 -33.42
N GLY A 119 3.37 7.47 -32.44
CA GLY A 119 2.83 6.13 -32.70
C GLY A 119 1.48 6.12 -33.45
N LYS A 120 0.79 7.26 -33.55
CA LYS A 120 -0.49 7.40 -34.28
C LYS A 120 -0.35 8.12 -35.62
N PHE A 121 0.55 9.09 -35.71
CA PHE A 121 0.61 10.03 -36.84
C PHE A 121 1.91 9.95 -37.65
N PHE A 122 2.94 9.28 -37.13
CA PHE A 122 4.13 8.91 -37.89
C PHE A 122 4.16 7.38 -38.03
N LYS A 123 3.56 6.87 -39.10
CA LYS A 123 3.91 5.52 -39.58
C LYS A 123 5.23 5.65 -40.31
N ASP A 124 6.21 4.82 -39.97
CA ASP A 124 7.45 4.74 -40.75
C ASP A 124 7.10 4.54 -42.23
N ASP A 125 7.44 5.52 -43.07
CA ASP A 125 7.46 5.39 -44.54
C ASP A 125 8.59 4.45 -45.00
N ALA A 126 8.88 3.39 -44.23
CA ALA A 126 9.87 2.37 -44.54
C ALA A 126 9.30 1.28 -45.47
N ALA A 127 8.46 1.68 -46.43
CA ALA A 127 8.01 0.85 -47.53
C ALA A 127 7.97 1.67 -48.84
N ALA A 128 9.06 2.39 -49.15
CA ALA A 128 9.34 2.83 -50.50
C ALA A 128 10.42 1.92 -51.12
N PRO A 129 10.13 1.15 -52.18
CA PRO A 129 11.14 0.32 -52.83
C PRO A 129 12.05 1.24 -53.67
N ALA A 130 13.28 1.47 -53.22
CA ALA A 130 14.29 2.17 -54.00
C ALA A 130 14.92 1.19 -55.01
N GLY A 131 14.15 0.88 -56.05
CA GLY A 131 14.60 0.16 -57.24
C GLY A 131 14.51 1.04 -58.47
N GLU A 132 15.22 2.18 -58.48
CA GLU A 132 15.51 2.91 -59.72
C GLU A 132 17.02 3.01 -59.87
N THR A 133 17.54 2.20 -60.79
CA THR A 133 18.91 2.19 -61.29
C THR A 133 19.25 3.54 -61.93
N PRO A 134 20.42 4.15 -61.67
CA PRO A 134 20.86 5.29 -62.45
C PRO A 134 21.33 4.80 -63.82
N SER A 135 20.69 5.31 -64.88
CA SER A 135 21.11 5.13 -66.27
C SER A 135 22.49 5.74 -66.48
N SER A 136 23.41 4.93 -66.98
CA SER A 136 24.68 5.35 -67.57
C SER A 136 24.68 5.02 -69.07
N ASN A 137 24.99 6.07 -69.86
CA ASN A 137 25.14 6.19 -71.32
C ASN A 137 23.88 6.41 -72.15
#